data_AF-A0A958RCC8-F1
#
_entry.id   AF-A0A958RCC8-F1
#
_cell.length_a   1.000
_cell.length_b   1.000
_cell.length_c   1.000
_cell.angle_alpha   90.00
_cell.angle_beta   90.00
_cell.angle_gamma   90.00
#
_symmetry.space_group_name_H-M   'P 1'
#
loop_
_entity.id
_entity.type
_entity.pdbx_description
1 polymer ?
#
loop_
_entity_poly.entity_id
_entity_poly.type
_entity_poly.pdbx_seq_one_letter_code
_entity_poly.pdbx_strand_id
1 'polypeptide(L)'
;EGHPLGIFPAGEVSTYKDGRLIVDKPWEEAAIKLIKKAKVPVIPIYFHAKNSRLFYRLSKISGTLRTAKLPSELLTQKNRIIKVRIGKPIPVAAQDEHETLEEFTAFLRKKTYMLSNIYQKESLLQKVPATLKIPKPPPQKIVTPSRLTLMEDELERLRKEDCRLLQSKNYEVFLAQAPKIPNILHEIGRLREVTFREVGEGTNRAIDLDRFDSYYHHLFLWDDEAKLIAGAYRMGLGARIFAEYGIDGFYLQDLFRFEPELHTMMSQAIEMGRAFVIKSYQQKPMPLFLLWRGVVHTTLRYPEHKYLIGGVSISNQFSNFSKSLMIEFMKSNYYDPYVAQYIKPQKEFKVKLSDADKDFVFDETKADLNKFDKLIDELEPGSLRLPVLIKKYIKQNAKVV
;
A
#
# COMPACT_ATOMS: atom_id res chain seq x y z
N GLU A 1 39.98 -12.72 -2.93
CA GLU A 1 38.79 -12.80 -3.79
C GLU A 1 37.57 -12.96 -2.89
N GLY A 2 36.61 -12.04 -2.96
CA GLY A 2 35.47 -12.01 -2.03
C GLY A 2 34.44 -13.06 -2.42
N HIS A 3 34.52 -14.26 -1.85
CA HIS A 3 33.49 -15.28 -2.02
C HIS A 3 32.37 -15.13 -0.98
N PRO A 4 31.10 -15.38 -1.34
CA PRO A 4 30.00 -15.35 -0.39
C PRO A 4 30.13 -16.50 0.61
N LEU A 5 29.84 -16.23 1.88
CA LEU A 5 29.78 -17.24 2.95
C LEU A 5 28.31 -17.50 3.31
N GLY A 6 27.86 -18.75 3.13
CA GLY A 6 26.55 -19.20 3.58
C GLY A 6 26.61 -19.77 4.99
N ILE A 7 25.76 -19.29 5.89
CA ILE A 7 25.69 -19.75 7.28
C ILE A 7 24.26 -20.18 7.60
N PHE A 8 24.11 -21.39 8.16
CA PHE A 8 22.87 -21.87 8.78
C PHE A 8 23.01 -21.76 10.30
N PRO A 9 22.63 -20.62 10.90
CA PRO A 9 23.05 -20.27 12.26
C PRO A 9 22.43 -21.15 13.35
N ALA A 10 21.37 -21.90 13.05
CA ALA A 10 20.75 -22.83 13.99
C ALA A 10 21.46 -24.19 14.10
N GLY A 11 22.38 -24.53 13.18
CA GLY A 11 23.10 -25.81 13.14
C GLY A 11 22.24 -27.06 12.87
N GLU A 12 20.91 -26.94 12.95
CA GLU A 12 19.95 -28.04 12.77
C GLU A 12 18.72 -27.57 11.98
N VAL A 13 17.94 -28.53 11.46
CA VAL A 13 16.67 -28.25 10.78
C VAL A 13 15.57 -27.86 11.77
N SER A 14 14.68 -26.95 11.37
CA SER A 14 13.59 -26.45 12.20
C SER A 14 12.69 -27.56 12.77
N THR A 15 12.31 -27.45 14.04
CA THR A 15 11.47 -28.42 14.75
C THR A 15 10.25 -27.75 15.39
N TYR A 16 9.34 -28.54 15.99
CA TYR A 16 8.21 -27.99 16.71
C TYR A 16 8.69 -27.35 18.02
N LYS A 17 8.32 -26.09 18.25
CA LYS A 17 8.33 -25.45 19.56
C LYS A 17 6.89 -25.36 20.08
N ASP A 18 6.66 -25.86 21.30
CA ASP A 18 5.40 -25.77 22.06
C ASP A 18 4.13 -26.12 21.26
N GLY A 19 4.23 -27.17 20.44
CA GLY A 19 3.09 -27.78 19.75
C GLY A 19 2.48 -27.01 18.58
N ARG A 20 2.90 -25.77 18.27
CA ARG A 20 2.22 -24.92 17.25
C ARG A 20 3.09 -24.34 16.14
N LEU A 21 4.37 -24.07 16.36
CA LEU A 21 5.23 -23.40 15.36
C LEU A 21 6.47 -24.23 15.01
N ILE A 22 6.73 -24.38 13.71
CA ILE A 22 7.98 -24.95 13.19
C ILE A 22 8.98 -23.81 13.11
N VAL A 23 9.89 -23.73 14.07
CA VAL A 23 10.92 -22.70 14.15
C VAL A 23 12.26 -23.34 14.44
N ASP A 24 13.33 -22.66 14.05
CA ASP A 24 14.67 -23.07 14.42
C ASP A 24 14.86 -22.98 15.94
N LYS A 25 15.82 -23.76 16.43
CA LYS A 25 16.41 -23.57 17.75
C LYS A 25 17.03 -22.16 17.88
N PRO A 26 17.38 -21.72 19.11
CA PRO A 26 18.26 -20.56 19.29
C PRO A 26 19.48 -20.68 18.36
N TRP A 27 19.84 -19.57 17.73
CA TRP A 27 20.98 -19.52 16.82
C TRP A 27 22.28 -19.54 17.61
N GLU A 28 23.28 -20.27 17.11
CA GLU A 28 24.56 -20.48 17.78
C GLU A 28 25.35 -19.17 17.87
N GLU A 29 25.78 -18.80 19.08
CA GLU A 29 26.51 -17.54 19.30
C GLU A 29 27.77 -17.44 18.45
N ALA A 30 28.50 -18.54 18.25
CA ALA A 30 29.71 -18.57 17.43
C ALA A 30 29.43 -18.16 15.99
N ALA A 31 28.31 -18.62 15.41
CA ALA A 31 27.90 -18.24 14.06
C ALA A 31 27.58 -16.74 14.01
N ILE A 32 26.88 -16.20 15.00
CA ILE A 32 26.53 -14.78 15.05
C ILE A 32 27.75 -13.89 15.27
N LYS A 33 28.67 -14.28 16.16
CA LYS A 33 29.95 -13.59 16.38
C LYS A 33 30.77 -13.54 15.09
N LEU A 34 30.80 -14.64 14.33
CA LEU A 34 31.47 -14.68 13.03
C LEU A 34 30.83 -13.69 12.04
N ILE A 35 29.50 -13.70 11.93
CA ILE A 35 28.76 -12.76 11.07
C ILE A 35 29.07 -11.31 11.45
N LYS A 36 28.97 -10.95 12.75
CA LYS A 36 29.22 -9.59 13.25
C LYS A 36 30.66 -9.14 13.00
N LYS A 37 31.62 -10.06 13.16
CA LYS A 37 33.06 -9.79 12.93
C LYS A 37 33.41 -9.65 11.45
N ALA A 38 32.67 -10.31 10.57
CA ALA A 38 32.94 -10.26 9.13
C ALA A 38 32.76 -8.86 8.54
N LYS A 39 31.95 -7.98 9.17
CA LYS A 39 31.73 -6.59 8.75
C LYS A 39 31.41 -6.45 7.25
N VAL A 40 30.60 -7.37 6.75
CA VAL A 40 30.07 -7.39 5.37
C VAL A 40 28.55 -7.35 5.39
N PRO A 41 27.89 -6.94 4.29
CA PRO A 41 26.44 -7.01 4.19
C PRO A 41 25.91 -8.43 4.41
N VAL A 42 24.85 -8.57 5.21
CA VAL A 42 24.20 -9.85 5.50
C VAL A 42 22.94 -10.00 4.66
N ILE A 43 22.79 -11.11 3.95
CA ILE A 43 21.60 -11.38 3.13
C ILE A 43 20.74 -12.44 3.84
N PRO A 44 19.56 -12.11 4.37
CA PRO A 44 18.68 -13.09 4.99
C PRO A 44 18.04 -13.97 3.92
N ILE A 45 18.06 -15.29 4.12
CA ILE A 45 17.46 -16.27 3.21
C ILE A 45 16.52 -17.17 4.00
N TYR A 46 15.24 -17.15 3.62
CA TYR A 46 14.22 -18.00 4.21
C TYR A 46 13.84 -19.15 3.27
N PHE A 47 13.90 -20.37 3.78
CA PHE A 47 13.50 -21.57 3.07
C PHE A 47 12.10 -22.00 3.54
N HIS A 48 11.10 -21.83 2.69
CA HIS A 48 9.75 -22.31 2.95
C HIS A 48 9.61 -23.78 2.56
N ALA A 49 10.21 -24.65 3.39
CA ALA A 49 10.12 -26.09 3.27
C ALA A 49 9.62 -26.72 4.57
N LYS A 50 8.96 -27.87 4.45
CA LYS A 50 8.62 -28.72 5.59
C LYS A 50 9.10 -30.14 5.31
N ASN A 51 9.72 -30.74 6.32
CA ASN A 51 10.06 -32.16 6.29
C ASN A 51 8.78 -33.02 6.38
N SER A 52 8.90 -34.33 6.19
CA SER A 52 7.76 -35.24 6.25
C SER A 52 7.08 -35.22 7.62
N ARG A 53 5.78 -35.58 7.67
CA ARG A 53 5.06 -35.73 8.94
C ARG A 53 5.75 -36.75 9.86
N LEU A 54 6.36 -37.78 9.28
CA LEU A 54 7.09 -38.81 10.01
C LEU A 54 8.38 -38.26 10.65
N PHE A 55 9.13 -37.41 9.92
CA PHE A 55 10.29 -36.70 10.48
C PHE A 55 9.93 -35.96 11.76
N TYR A 56 8.82 -35.21 11.75
CA TYR A 56 8.41 -34.45 12.93
C TYR A 56 7.90 -35.34 14.07
N ARG A 57 7.30 -36.51 13.80
CA ARG A 57 6.95 -37.48 14.85
C ARG A 57 8.21 -38.06 15.50
N LEU A 58 9.17 -38.49 14.69
CA LEU A 58 10.43 -39.06 15.18
C LEU A 58 11.27 -38.02 15.93
N SER A 59 11.26 -36.77 15.47
CA SER A 59 11.92 -35.64 16.13
C SER A 59 11.38 -35.35 17.54
N LYS A 60 10.08 -35.62 17.79
CA LYS A 60 9.50 -35.54 19.13
C LYS A 60 9.89 -36.70 20.04
N ILE A 61 10.25 -37.86 19.47
CA ILE A 61 10.60 -39.07 20.22
C ILE A 61 12.07 -39.03 20.64
N SER A 62 12.99 -38.67 19.73
CA SER A 62 14.42 -38.55 20.07
C SER A 62 15.19 -37.73 19.02
N GLY A 63 16.21 -36.99 19.49
CA GLY A 63 17.17 -36.28 18.64
C GLY A 63 18.01 -37.21 17.74
N THR A 64 18.24 -38.46 18.13
CA THR A 64 19.00 -39.44 17.32
C THR A 64 18.16 -39.97 16.14
N LEU A 65 16.89 -40.27 16.37
CA LEU A 65 15.95 -40.70 15.34
C LEU A 65 15.70 -39.60 14.29
N ARG A 66 15.71 -38.34 14.74
CA ARG A 66 15.68 -37.17 13.85
C ARG A 66 16.86 -37.16 12.89
N THR A 67 18.08 -37.29 13.41
CA THR A 67 19.31 -37.28 12.59
C THR A 67 19.32 -38.47 11.63
N ALA A 68 18.93 -39.66 12.10
CA ALA A 68 18.84 -40.86 11.26
C ALA A 68 17.85 -40.74 10.09
N LYS A 69 16.81 -39.90 10.23
CA LYS A 69 15.79 -39.70 9.19
C LYS A 69 16.24 -38.71 8.09
N LEU A 70 17.23 -37.84 8.34
CA LEU A 70 17.68 -36.80 7.40
C LEU A 70 18.07 -37.30 5.99
N PRO A 71 18.81 -38.41 5.82
CA PRO A 71 19.18 -38.91 4.49
C PRO A 71 17.96 -39.25 3.63
N SER A 72 16.94 -39.85 4.23
CA SER A 72 15.70 -40.18 3.53
C SER A 72 14.85 -38.95 3.21
N GLU A 73 14.91 -37.90 4.05
CA GLU A 73 14.26 -36.62 3.70
C GLU A 73 14.93 -36.04 2.46
N LEU A 74 16.27 -35.98 2.40
CA LEU A 74 17.02 -35.51 1.22
C LEU A 74 16.66 -36.27 -0.06
N LEU A 75 16.55 -37.60 0.00
CA LEU A 75 16.20 -38.43 -1.17
C LEU A 75 14.76 -38.18 -1.66
N THR A 76 13.83 -37.87 -0.76
CA THR A 76 12.44 -37.57 -1.12
C THR A 76 12.23 -36.16 -1.69
N GLN A 77 13.24 -35.27 -1.63
CA GLN A 77 13.13 -33.89 -2.10
C GLN A 77 13.26 -33.74 -3.62
N LYS A 78 13.67 -34.79 -4.36
CA LYS A 78 13.92 -34.71 -5.83
C LYS A 78 12.75 -34.15 -6.66
N ASN A 79 11.50 -34.35 -6.20
CA ASN A 79 10.29 -33.88 -6.88
C ASN A 79 9.54 -32.77 -6.12
N ARG A 80 10.14 -32.21 -5.06
CA ARG A 80 9.49 -31.17 -4.24
C ARG A 80 10.04 -29.79 -4.57
N ILE A 81 9.15 -28.88 -4.93
CA ILE A 81 9.49 -27.47 -5.11
C ILE A 81 9.70 -26.84 -3.74
N ILE A 82 10.95 -26.52 -3.41
CA ILE A 82 11.30 -25.71 -2.23
C ILE A 82 11.17 -24.24 -2.64
N LYS A 83 10.29 -23.50 -1.95
CA LYS A 83 10.18 -22.06 -2.15
C LYS A 83 11.24 -21.37 -1.30
N VAL A 84 12.14 -20.63 -1.92
CA VAL A 84 13.17 -19.85 -1.24
C VAL A 84 12.86 -18.38 -1.41
N ARG A 85 13.04 -17.61 -0.34
CA ARG A 85 12.97 -16.16 -0.36
C ARG A 85 14.28 -15.56 0.08
N ILE A 86 14.84 -14.71 -0.77
CA ILE A 86 16.06 -13.97 -0.51
C ILE A 86 15.64 -12.53 -0.19
N GLY A 87 16.00 -12.04 1.00
CA GLY A 87 15.76 -10.67 1.39
C GLY A 87 16.82 -9.71 0.84
N LYS A 88 16.67 -8.42 1.14
CA LYS A 88 17.66 -7.41 0.72
C LYS A 88 18.91 -7.46 1.60
N PRO A 89 20.09 -7.04 1.09
CA PRO A 89 21.30 -6.96 1.90
C PRO A 89 21.12 -5.98 3.07
N ILE A 90 21.45 -6.45 4.27
CA ILE A 90 21.49 -5.65 5.50
C ILE A 90 22.87 -4.96 5.55
N PRO A 91 22.96 -3.63 5.37
CA PRO A 91 24.23 -2.93 5.36
C PRO A 91 24.88 -2.95 6.75
N VAL A 92 26.21 -2.84 6.79
CA VAL A 92 26.99 -2.85 8.05
C VAL A 92 26.53 -1.76 9.01
N ALA A 93 26.17 -0.58 8.49
CA ALA A 93 25.65 0.51 9.30
C ALA A 93 24.38 0.12 10.09
N ALA A 94 23.46 -0.66 9.48
CA ALA A 94 22.27 -1.14 10.18
C ALA A 94 22.59 -2.27 11.16
N GLN A 95 23.60 -3.09 10.86
CA GLN A 95 24.08 -4.12 11.79
C GLN A 95 24.67 -3.51 13.07
N ASP A 96 25.35 -2.37 12.90
CA ASP A 96 26.02 -1.65 14.00
C ASP A 96 25.05 -0.87 14.90
N GLU A 97 23.77 -0.72 14.51
CA GLU A 97 22.71 -0.20 15.39
C GLU A 97 22.36 -1.16 16.56
N HIS A 98 22.79 -2.43 16.47
CA HIS A 98 22.55 -3.44 17.52
C HIS A 98 23.85 -3.74 18.28
N GLU A 99 23.99 -3.17 19.48
CA GLU A 99 25.23 -3.23 20.26
C GLU A 99 25.47 -4.62 20.84
N THR A 100 24.43 -5.21 21.44
CA THR A 100 24.55 -6.52 22.07
C THR A 100 24.48 -7.66 21.05
N LEU A 101 25.04 -8.82 21.40
CA LEU A 101 24.95 -10.00 20.55
C LEU A 101 23.52 -10.55 20.50
N GLU A 102 22.78 -10.42 21.62
CA GLU A 102 21.41 -10.89 21.74
C GLU A 102 20.47 -10.11 20.83
N GLU A 103 20.52 -8.77 20.86
CA GLU A 103 19.73 -7.91 19.97
C GLU A 103 20.07 -8.18 18.50
N PHE A 104 21.36 -8.31 18.17
CA PHE A 104 21.77 -8.59 16.80
C PHE A 104 21.27 -9.97 16.32
N THR A 105 21.30 -10.97 17.19
CA THR A 105 20.75 -12.31 16.91
C THR A 105 19.24 -12.22 16.68
N ALA A 106 18.53 -11.55 17.58
CA ALA A 106 17.08 -11.37 17.49
C ALA A 106 16.69 -10.63 16.21
N PHE A 107 17.40 -9.56 15.87
CA PHE A 107 17.22 -8.78 14.65
C PHE A 107 17.38 -9.62 13.38
N LEU A 108 18.53 -10.30 13.20
CA LEU A 108 18.78 -11.12 12.02
C LEU A 108 17.76 -12.26 11.89
N ARG A 109 17.43 -12.88 13.03
CA ARG A 109 16.45 -13.96 13.10
C ARG A 109 15.09 -13.43 12.65
N LYS A 110 14.64 -12.32 13.21
CA LYS A 110 13.34 -11.72 12.91
C LYS A 110 13.23 -11.29 11.45
N LYS A 111 14.24 -10.61 10.91
CA LYS A 111 14.35 -10.28 9.48
C LYS A 111 14.22 -11.53 8.60
N THR A 112 14.87 -12.62 8.97
CA THR A 112 14.76 -13.90 8.23
C THR A 112 13.36 -14.51 8.34
N TYR A 113 12.74 -14.53 9.51
CA TYR A 113 11.41 -15.15 9.68
C TYR A 113 10.27 -14.33 9.09
N MET A 114 10.38 -13.01 9.01
CA MET A 114 9.33 -12.19 8.38
C MET A 114 9.17 -12.46 6.89
N LEU A 115 10.24 -12.91 6.21
CA LEU A 115 10.17 -13.39 4.83
C LEU A 115 9.17 -14.56 4.68
N SER A 116 8.85 -15.26 5.78
CA SER A 116 7.87 -16.35 5.81
C SER A 116 6.41 -15.88 5.78
N ASN A 117 6.11 -14.68 6.29
CA ASN A 117 4.74 -14.25 6.57
C ASN A 117 3.89 -14.05 5.31
N ILE A 118 4.54 -13.83 4.17
CA ILE A 118 3.86 -13.75 2.86
C ILE A 118 3.46 -15.13 2.32
N TYR A 119 4.05 -16.20 2.83
CA TYR A 119 3.64 -17.56 2.54
C TYR A 119 2.53 -18.07 3.46
N GLN A 120 1.99 -17.24 4.37
CA GLN A 120 0.83 -17.63 5.17
C GLN A 120 -0.32 -18.01 4.24
N LYS A 121 -0.65 -19.31 4.26
CA LYS A 121 -1.69 -19.91 3.43
C LYS A 121 -3.01 -19.20 3.69
N GLU A 122 -3.68 -18.76 2.62
CA GLU A 122 -5.14 -18.71 2.61
C GLU A 122 -5.63 -20.07 3.11
N SER A 123 -6.39 -20.06 4.20
CA SER A 123 -6.93 -21.27 4.80
C SER A 123 -7.65 -22.09 3.74
N LEU A 124 -7.42 -23.40 3.67
CA LEU A 124 -8.19 -24.27 2.78
C LEU A 124 -9.70 -24.23 3.10
N LEU A 125 -10.08 -23.83 4.32
CA LEU A 125 -11.47 -23.55 4.70
C LEU A 125 -12.04 -22.27 4.08
N GLN A 126 -11.22 -21.35 3.56
CA GLN A 126 -11.68 -20.24 2.71
C GLN A 126 -11.93 -20.65 1.25
N LYS A 127 -11.49 -21.85 0.85
CA LYS A 127 -11.79 -22.44 -0.47
C LYS A 127 -13.09 -23.23 -0.50
N VAL A 128 -13.70 -23.49 0.66
CA VAL A 128 -15.09 -23.96 0.72
C VAL A 128 -15.96 -22.71 0.58
N PRO A 129 -16.67 -22.51 -0.55
CA PRO A 129 -17.52 -21.36 -0.68
C PRO A 129 -18.67 -21.52 0.30
N ALA A 130 -18.77 -20.65 1.32
CA ALA A 130 -19.99 -20.52 2.11
C ALA A 130 -21.19 -20.05 1.26
N THR A 131 -20.89 -19.57 0.04
CA THR A 131 -21.83 -19.16 -1.01
C THR A 131 -21.15 -19.38 -2.37
N LEU A 132 -21.84 -19.96 -3.35
CA LEU A 132 -21.41 -20.01 -4.76
C LEU A 132 -21.03 -18.59 -5.22
N LYS A 133 -19.73 -18.27 -5.23
CA LYS A 133 -19.25 -17.00 -5.79
C LYS A 133 -19.33 -17.14 -7.30
N ILE A 134 -20.33 -16.46 -7.89
CA ILE A 134 -20.40 -16.24 -9.33
C ILE A 134 -19.02 -15.71 -9.77
N PRO A 135 -18.33 -16.35 -10.73
CA PRO A 135 -17.05 -15.85 -11.22
C PRO A 135 -17.24 -14.41 -11.69
N LYS A 136 -16.40 -13.50 -11.22
CA LYS A 136 -16.48 -12.10 -11.63
C LYS A 136 -16.34 -12.04 -13.15
N PRO A 137 -17.19 -11.28 -13.86
CA PRO A 137 -17.08 -11.13 -15.30
C PRO A 137 -15.66 -10.62 -15.65
N PRO A 138 -15.12 -11.01 -16.83
CA PRO A 138 -13.83 -10.53 -17.28
C PRO A 138 -13.85 -9.00 -17.38
N PRO A 139 -12.68 -8.34 -17.21
CA PRO A 139 -12.60 -6.89 -17.28
C PRO A 139 -13.06 -6.40 -18.66
N GLN A 140 -13.93 -5.38 -18.65
CA GLN A 140 -14.42 -4.78 -19.89
C GLN A 140 -13.27 -4.08 -20.63
N LYS A 141 -13.37 -4.03 -21.97
CA LYS A 141 -12.46 -3.24 -22.79
C LYS A 141 -12.61 -1.77 -22.42
N ILE A 142 -11.48 -1.13 -22.13
CA ILE A 142 -11.44 0.31 -21.79
C ILE A 142 -11.92 1.10 -23.01
N VAL A 143 -12.71 2.15 -22.78
CA VAL A 143 -13.21 3.05 -23.83
C VAL A 143 -12.06 3.66 -24.64
N THR A 144 -12.34 4.07 -25.87
CA THR A 144 -11.38 4.79 -26.71
C THR A 144 -11.16 6.22 -26.18
N PRO A 145 -10.00 6.84 -26.43
CA PRO A 145 -9.77 8.23 -26.04
C PRO A 145 -10.81 9.20 -26.62
N SER A 146 -11.09 10.28 -25.90
CA SER A 146 -11.87 11.40 -26.43
C SER A 146 -11.18 12.06 -27.62
N ARG A 147 -11.96 12.68 -28.53
CA ARG A 147 -11.39 13.43 -29.65
C ARG A 147 -10.64 14.65 -29.13
N LEU A 148 -9.39 14.82 -29.54
CA LEU A 148 -8.54 15.92 -29.10
C LEU A 148 -9.16 17.30 -29.35
N THR A 149 -9.70 17.51 -30.55
CA THR A 149 -10.30 18.80 -30.94
C THR A 149 -11.42 19.24 -29.99
N LEU A 150 -12.27 18.29 -29.54
CA LEU A 150 -13.35 18.59 -28.61
C LEU A 150 -12.85 18.94 -27.21
N MET A 151 -11.74 18.32 -26.78
CA MET A 151 -11.10 18.67 -25.51
C MET A 151 -10.41 20.04 -25.60
N GLU A 152 -9.79 20.38 -26.72
CA GLU A 152 -9.21 21.70 -26.94
C GLU A 152 -10.28 22.80 -26.95
N ASP A 153 -11.44 22.56 -27.58
CA ASP A 153 -12.57 23.49 -27.52
C ASP A 153 -13.08 23.69 -26.08
N GLU A 154 -13.11 22.64 -25.26
CA GLU A 154 -13.43 22.72 -23.83
C GLU A 154 -12.38 23.56 -23.08
N LEU A 155 -11.08 23.32 -23.31
CA LEU A 155 -10.00 24.07 -22.68
C LEU A 155 -10.05 25.56 -23.01
N GLU A 156 -10.31 25.92 -24.27
CA GLU A 156 -10.48 27.32 -24.69
C GLU A 156 -11.64 28.00 -23.97
N ARG A 157 -12.77 27.30 -23.78
CA ARG A 157 -13.87 27.83 -22.95
C ARG A 157 -13.46 27.99 -21.49
N LEU A 158 -12.78 27.00 -20.91
CA LEU A 158 -12.31 27.08 -19.53
C LEU A 158 -11.30 28.23 -19.30
N ARG A 159 -10.45 28.53 -20.28
CA ARG A 159 -9.53 29.68 -20.24
C ARG A 159 -10.28 31.01 -20.19
N LYS A 160 -11.39 31.12 -20.93
CA LYS A 160 -12.24 32.33 -20.97
C LYS A 160 -13.12 32.48 -19.72
N GLU A 161 -13.57 31.37 -19.14
CA GLU A 161 -14.47 31.34 -17.97
C GLU A 161 -13.74 31.33 -16.62
N ASP A 162 -12.48 31.77 -16.56
CA ASP A 162 -11.62 31.78 -15.35
C ASP A 162 -11.55 30.43 -14.59
N CYS A 163 -11.68 29.31 -15.32
CA CYS A 163 -11.59 27.97 -14.71
C CYS A 163 -10.13 27.47 -14.62
N ARG A 164 -9.18 28.20 -15.21
CA ARG A 164 -7.74 27.93 -15.11
C ARG A 164 -7.20 28.47 -13.80
N LEU A 165 -6.71 27.58 -12.93
CA LEU A 165 -6.17 27.95 -11.63
C LEU A 165 -4.74 28.50 -11.71
N LEU A 166 -3.90 27.88 -12.54
CA LEU A 166 -2.52 28.31 -12.77
C LEU A 166 -1.96 27.75 -14.09
N GLN A 167 -0.92 28.40 -14.59
CA GLN A 167 -0.12 27.95 -15.72
C GLN A 167 1.36 27.98 -15.34
N SER A 168 2.12 26.98 -15.79
CA SER A 168 3.56 26.86 -15.57
C SER A 168 4.21 26.22 -16.80
N LYS A 169 4.82 27.04 -17.67
CA LYS A 169 5.32 26.62 -18.99
C LYS A 169 4.19 26.00 -19.82
N ASN A 170 4.40 24.79 -20.33
CA ASN A 170 3.42 23.99 -21.10
C ASN A 170 2.30 23.38 -20.23
N TYR A 171 2.41 23.44 -18.90
CA TYR A 171 1.39 22.87 -18.03
C TYR A 171 0.33 23.88 -17.61
N GLU A 172 -0.93 23.46 -17.65
CA GLU A 172 -2.06 24.22 -17.15
C GLU A 172 -2.88 23.37 -16.17
N VAL A 173 -3.31 23.99 -15.07
CA VAL A 173 -4.19 23.34 -14.09
C VAL A 173 -5.55 23.99 -14.13
N PHE A 174 -6.58 23.19 -14.30
CA PHE A 174 -7.97 23.62 -14.39
C PHE A 174 -8.80 23.00 -13.28
N LEU A 175 -9.86 23.69 -12.86
CA LEU A 175 -10.90 23.19 -11.98
C LEU A 175 -12.26 23.47 -12.61
N ALA A 176 -13.00 22.41 -12.95
CA ALA A 176 -14.27 22.53 -13.65
C ALA A 176 -15.28 21.45 -13.22
N GLN A 177 -16.58 21.73 -13.38
CA GLN A 177 -17.66 20.77 -13.17
C GLN A 177 -17.98 20.03 -14.47
N ALA A 178 -18.55 18.82 -14.37
CA ALA A 178 -18.87 17.95 -15.49
C ALA A 178 -19.56 18.62 -16.70
N PRO A 179 -20.57 19.50 -16.54
CA PRO A 179 -21.25 20.11 -17.68
C PRO A 179 -20.34 20.94 -18.59
N LYS A 180 -19.24 21.49 -18.06
CA LYS A 180 -18.29 22.30 -18.83
C LYS A 180 -17.26 21.46 -19.59
N ILE A 181 -17.07 20.22 -19.17
CA ILE A 181 -15.96 19.35 -19.60
C ILE A 181 -16.39 17.92 -19.97
N PRO A 182 -17.44 17.70 -20.79
CA PRO A 182 -17.91 16.33 -21.06
C PRO A 182 -16.85 15.44 -21.71
N ASN A 183 -16.03 15.95 -22.64
CA ASN A 183 -15.01 15.16 -23.34
C ASN A 183 -13.75 14.97 -22.48
N ILE A 184 -13.34 16.01 -21.75
CA ILE A 184 -12.25 15.94 -20.78
C ILE A 184 -12.62 14.99 -19.63
N LEU A 185 -13.86 15.03 -19.11
CA LEU A 185 -14.31 14.13 -18.05
C LEU A 185 -14.35 12.67 -18.53
N HIS A 186 -14.80 12.42 -19.75
CA HIS A 186 -14.71 11.11 -20.37
C HIS A 186 -13.25 10.62 -20.43
N GLU A 187 -12.31 11.50 -20.81
CA GLU A 187 -10.89 11.16 -20.86
C GLU A 187 -10.29 10.94 -19.46
N ILE A 188 -10.68 11.75 -18.46
CA ILE A 188 -10.32 11.54 -17.05
C ILE A 188 -10.79 10.17 -16.58
N GLY A 189 -12.04 9.79 -16.83
CA GLY A 189 -12.59 8.49 -16.45
C GLY A 189 -11.87 7.31 -17.13
N ARG A 190 -11.49 7.49 -18.40
CA ARG A 190 -10.69 6.49 -19.13
C ARG A 190 -9.31 6.34 -18.51
N LEU A 191 -8.61 7.45 -18.26
CA LEU A 191 -7.26 7.46 -17.70
C LEU A 191 -7.21 6.96 -16.25
N ARG A 192 -8.25 7.24 -15.45
CA ARG A 192 -8.45 6.64 -14.12
C ARG A 192 -8.48 5.12 -14.23
N GLU A 193 -9.34 4.56 -15.08
CA GLU A 193 -9.44 3.12 -15.23
C GLU A 193 -8.13 2.49 -15.72
N VAL A 194 -7.46 3.11 -16.70
CA VAL A 194 -6.13 2.65 -17.16
C VAL A 194 -5.14 2.60 -16.00
N THR A 195 -5.05 3.69 -15.23
CA THR A 195 -4.05 3.85 -14.17
C THR A 195 -4.35 2.94 -12.97
N PHE A 196 -5.60 2.89 -12.53
CA PHE A 196 -6.00 2.08 -11.38
C PHE A 196 -6.00 0.58 -11.68
N ARG A 197 -6.37 0.17 -12.90
CA ARG A 197 -6.32 -1.25 -13.29
C ARG A 197 -4.90 -1.79 -13.31
N GLU A 198 -3.91 -1.00 -13.73
CA GLU A 198 -2.48 -1.39 -13.73
C GLU A 198 -1.99 -1.77 -12.31
N VAL A 199 -2.51 -1.12 -11.27
CA VAL A 199 -2.14 -1.36 -9.86
C VAL A 199 -3.14 -2.25 -9.11
N GLY A 200 -4.10 -2.87 -9.80
CA GLY A 200 -5.09 -3.77 -9.20
C GLY A 200 -6.21 -3.09 -8.40
N GLU A 201 -6.43 -1.80 -8.63
CA GLU A 201 -7.49 -0.99 -7.99
C GLU A 201 -8.60 -0.54 -8.95
N GLY A 202 -8.50 -0.89 -10.24
CA GLY A 202 -9.48 -0.52 -11.27
C GLY A 202 -10.87 -1.11 -11.02
N THR A 203 -11.88 -0.44 -11.57
CA THR A 203 -13.29 -0.87 -11.47
C THR A 203 -13.59 -2.12 -12.31
N ASN A 204 -12.70 -2.43 -13.27
CA ASN A 204 -12.87 -3.44 -14.33
C ASN A 204 -14.02 -3.13 -15.30
N ARG A 205 -14.56 -1.91 -15.26
CA ARG A 205 -15.52 -1.39 -16.24
C ARG A 205 -14.79 -0.73 -17.40
N ALA A 206 -15.51 -0.37 -18.47
CA ALA A 206 -14.91 0.31 -19.61
C ALA A 206 -14.37 1.72 -19.26
N ILE A 207 -14.92 2.35 -18.22
CA ILE A 207 -14.59 3.70 -17.77
C ILE A 207 -14.79 3.81 -16.25
N ASP A 208 -13.94 4.56 -15.55
CA ASP A 208 -14.08 4.85 -14.12
C ASP A 208 -14.75 6.22 -13.92
N LEU A 209 -16.08 6.21 -14.06
CA LEU A 209 -16.98 7.29 -13.66
C LEU A 209 -18.12 6.71 -12.83
N ASP A 210 -18.51 7.43 -11.78
CA ASP A 210 -19.61 7.12 -10.88
C ASP A 210 -20.58 8.31 -10.74
N ARG A 211 -21.61 8.16 -9.90
CA ARG A 211 -22.67 9.18 -9.73
C ARG A 211 -22.15 10.51 -9.17
N PHE A 212 -21.02 10.50 -8.47
CA PHE A 212 -20.45 11.70 -7.85
C PHE A 212 -19.79 12.59 -8.90
N ASP A 213 -19.27 12.01 -9.99
CA ASP A 213 -18.56 12.76 -11.03
C ASP A 213 -19.40 13.83 -11.73
N SER A 214 -20.74 13.75 -11.67
CA SER A 214 -21.65 14.71 -12.30
C SER A 214 -21.73 16.07 -11.59
N TYR A 215 -21.58 16.09 -10.26
CA TYR A 215 -21.68 17.32 -9.45
C TYR A 215 -20.39 17.68 -8.71
N TYR A 216 -19.41 16.77 -8.65
CA TYR A 216 -18.07 17.10 -8.17
C TYR A 216 -17.32 17.95 -9.18
N HIS A 217 -16.37 18.75 -8.68
CA HIS A 217 -15.40 19.40 -9.53
C HIS A 217 -14.26 18.44 -9.86
N HIS A 218 -13.63 18.65 -11.00
CA HIS A 218 -12.46 17.91 -11.46
C HIS A 218 -11.31 18.88 -11.58
N LEU A 219 -10.29 18.67 -10.75
CA LEU A 219 -9.01 19.36 -10.82
C LEU A 219 -8.09 18.53 -11.71
N PHE A 220 -7.64 19.06 -12.84
CA PHE A 220 -6.81 18.28 -13.76
C PHE A 220 -5.65 19.09 -14.31
N LEU A 221 -4.57 18.38 -14.64
CA LEU A 221 -3.34 18.91 -15.21
C LEU A 221 -3.30 18.57 -16.71
N TRP A 222 -3.36 19.61 -17.54
CA TRP A 222 -3.18 19.54 -18.98
C TRP A 222 -1.71 19.82 -19.34
N ASP A 223 -1.16 19.02 -20.23
CA ASP A 223 0.11 19.29 -20.91
C ASP A 223 -0.20 19.79 -22.32
N ASP A 224 0.00 21.09 -22.55
CA ASP A 224 -0.33 21.74 -23.82
C ASP A 224 0.65 21.44 -24.95
N GLU A 225 1.85 20.95 -24.64
CA GLU A 225 2.81 20.52 -25.66
C GLU A 225 2.48 19.09 -26.12
N ALA A 226 2.25 18.19 -25.17
CA ALA A 226 1.89 16.79 -25.46
C ALA A 226 0.41 16.57 -25.80
N LYS A 227 -0.42 17.61 -25.62
CA LYS A 227 -1.87 17.61 -25.87
C LYS A 227 -2.61 16.48 -25.17
N LEU A 228 -2.34 16.32 -23.87
CA LEU A 228 -2.93 15.26 -23.05
C LEU A 228 -3.11 15.65 -21.58
N ILE A 229 -3.91 14.87 -20.87
CA ILE A 229 -4.10 15.00 -19.41
C ILE A 229 -3.02 14.19 -18.69
N ALA A 230 -2.18 14.87 -17.91
CA ALA A 230 -1.09 14.25 -17.16
C ALA A 230 -1.56 13.64 -15.81
N GLY A 231 -2.65 14.15 -15.24
CA GLY A 231 -3.23 13.65 -13.99
C GLY A 231 -4.40 14.49 -13.52
N ALA A 232 -5.15 13.99 -12.53
CA ALA A 232 -6.30 14.69 -11.99
C ALA A 232 -6.64 14.29 -10.55
N TYR A 233 -7.52 15.08 -9.94
CA TYR A 233 -8.20 14.89 -8.66
C TYR A 233 -9.69 15.15 -8.84
N ARG A 234 -10.51 14.37 -8.13
CA ARG A 234 -11.92 14.70 -7.91
C ARG A 234 -12.03 15.54 -6.63
N MET A 235 -12.78 16.65 -6.70
CA MET A 235 -12.89 17.65 -5.65
C MET A 235 -14.36 17.91 -5.31
N GLY A 236 -14.81 17.42 -4.17
CA GLY A 236 -16.16 17.62 -3.65
C GLY A 236 -16.20 18.81 -2.72
N LEU A 237 -16.85 19.89 -3.12
CA LEU A 237 -17.01 21.08 -2.28
C LEU A 237 -18.14 20.84 -1.26
N GLY A 238 -17.76 20.55 -0.02
CA GLY A 238 -18.67 20.12 1.03
C GLY A 238 -19.81 21.11 1.30
N ALA A 239 -19.57 22.42 1.17
CA ALA A 239 -20.59 23.43 1.42
C ALA A 239 -21.77 23.28 0.44
N ARG A 240 -21.49 22.96 -0.83
CA ARG A 240 -22.50 22.74 -1.87
C ARG A 240 -23.10 21.35 -1.77
N ILE A 241 -22.25 20.33 -1.65
CA ILE A 241 -22.70 18.93 -1.60
C ILE A 241 -23.65 18.71 -0.43
N PHE A 242 -23.29 19.18 0.77
CA PHE A 242 -24.11 18.99 1.95
C PHE A 242 -25.44 19.74 1.85
N ALA A 243 -25.46 20.94 1.27
CA ALA A 243 -26.69 21.71 1.09
C ALA A 243 -27.69 21.05 0.11
N GLU A 244 -27.18 20.43 -0.96
CA GLU A 244 -28.02 19.88 -2.03
C GLU A 244 -28.38 18.40 -1.82
N TYR A 245 -27.46 17.61 -1.27
CA TYR A 245 -27.58 16.15 -1.17
C TYR A 245 -27.45 15.61 0.27
N GLY A 246 -27.18 16.47 1.25
CA GLY A 246 -26.89 16.04 2.62
C GLY A 246 -25.61 15.20 2.72
N ILE A 247 -25.50 14.40 3.77
CA ILE A 247 -24.32 13.55 4.02
C ILE A 247 -24.16 12.44 2.96
N ASP A 248 -25.27 11.96 2.38
CA ASP A 248 -25.25 10.92 1.34
C ASP A 248 -24.77 11.42 -0.02
N GLY A 249 -24.56 12.74 -0.16
CA GLY A 249 -23.89 13.35 -1.29
C GLY A 249 -22.38 13.11 -1.35
N PHE A 250 -21.75 12.67 -0.25
CA PHE A 250 -20.30 12.47 -0.16
C PHE A 250 -19.90 11.05 -0.56
N TYR A 251 -18.81 10.90 -1.32
CA TYR A 251 -18.30 9.57 -1.69
C TYR A 251 -17.81 8.78 -0.48
N LEU A 252 -17.19 9.45 0.50
CA LEU A 252 -16.74 8.82 1.73
C LEU A 252 -17.90 8.18 2.51
N GLN A 253 -19.13 8.68 2.37
CA GLN A 253 -20.31 8.09 3.00
C GLN A 253 -20.63 6.70 2.43
N ASP A 254 -20.21 6.36 1.19
CA ASP A 254 -20.31 5.00 0.63
C ASP A 254 -19.31 4.03 1.27
N LEU A 255 -18.26 4.53 1.94
CA LEU A 255 -17.19 3.72 2.54
C LEU A 255 -17.25 3.70 4.07
N PHE A 256 -17.69 4.80 4.67
CA PHE A 256 -17.76 5.04 6.09
C PHE A 256 -19.11 5.65 6.44
N ARG A 257 -19.59 5.44 7.66
CA ARG A 257 -20.74 6.16 8.23
C ARG A 257 -20.21 7.25 9.14
N PHE A 258 -20.62 8.48 8.85
CA PHE A 258 -20.33 9.66 9.64
C PHE A 258 -21.49 9.93 10.59
N GLU A 259 -21.19 10.13 11.86
CA GLU A 259 -22.17 10.54 12.85
C GLU A 259 -22.53 12.05 12.68
N PRO A 260 -23.74 12.50 13.08
CA PRO A 260 -24.21 13.86 12.88
C PRO A 260 -23.27 14.97 13.41
N GLU A 261 -22.50 14.68 14.45
CA GLU A 261 -21.53 15.58 15.07
C GLU A 261 -20.44 16.04 14.07
N LEU A 262 -20.13 15.22 13.06
CA LEU A 262 -19.18 15.59 12.01
C LEU A 262 -19.81 16.31 10.81
N HIS A 263 -21.14 16.43 10.72
CA HIS A 263 -21.80 17.02 9.55
C HIS A 263 -21.34 18.46 9.27
N THR A 264 -21.13 19.27 10.32
CA THR A 264 -20.59 20.63 10.15
C THR A 264 -19.18 20.62 9.58
N MET A 265 -18.31 19.72 10.05
CA MET A 265 -16.97 19.55 9.49
C MET A 265 -17.05 19.12 8.02
N MET A 266 -17.92 18.17 7.68
CA MET A 266 -18.13 17.69 6.31
C MET A 266 -18.59 18.83 5.37
N SER A 267 -19.53 19.69 5.82
CA SER A 267 -19.95 20.87 5.05
C SER A 267 -18.84 21.91 4.88
N GLN A 268 -17.82 21.91 5.75
CA GLN A 268 -16.67 22.80 5.68
C GLN A 268 -15.44 22.09 5.09
N ALA A 269 -15.60 20.91 4.50
CA ALA A 269 -14.50 20.13 3.95
C ALA A 269 -14.53 20.08 2.42
N ILE A 270 -13.36 20.06 1.80
CA ILE A 270 -13.21 19.60 0.42
C ILE A 270 -12.88 18.11 0.46
N GLU A 271 -13.78 17.29 -0.05
CA GLU A 271 -13.54 15.86 -0.23
C GLU A 271 -12.70 15.62 -1.49
N MET A 272 -11.49 15.10 -1.31
CA MET A 272 -10.57 14.76 -2.38
C MET A 272 -10.58 13.25 -2.62
N GLY A 273 -10.59 12.85 -3.88
CA GLY A 273 -10.54 11.45 -4.25
C GLY A 273 -10.09 11.22 -5.68
N ARG A 274 -9.98 9.94 -6.05
CA ARG A 274 -9.63 9.48 -7.41
C ARG A 274 -8.39 10.17 -7.98
N ALA A 275 -7.42 10.45 -7.12
CA ALA A 275 -6.17 11.10 -7.51
C ALA A 275 -5.31 10.16 -8.36
N PHE A 276 -4.87 10.61 -9.52
CA PHE A 276 -3.97 9.84 -10.36
C PHE A 276 -3.01 10.73 -11.16
N VAL A 277 -1.89 10.14 -11.55
CA VAL A 277 -0.95 10.65 -12.55
C VAL A 277 -0.68 9.52 -13.53
N ILE A 278 -0.79 9.79 -14.82
CA ILE A 278 -0.63 8.76 -15.85
C ILE A 278 0.80 8.22 -15.85
N LYS A 279 0.97 6.97 -16.27
CA LYS A 279 2.24 6.23 -16.18
C LYS A 279 3.44 6.98 -16.73
N SER A 280 3.31 7.61 -17.90
CA SER A 280 4.38 8.37 -18.57
C SER A 280 4.79 9.65 -17.83
N TYR A 281 4.02 10.08 -16.82
CA TYR A 281 4.28 11.25 -15.98
C TYR A 281 4.57 10.89 -14.53
N GLN A 282 4.42 9.63 -14.13
CA GLN A 282 4.83 9.16 -12.81
C GLN A 282 6.35 9.31 -12.63
N GLN A 283 6.78 9.49 -11.38
CA GLN A 283 8.18 9.76 -11.00
C GLN A 283 8.77 11.10 -11.51
N LYS A 284 8.09 11.80 -12.42
CA LYS A 284 8.42 13.19 -12.74
C LYS A 284 8.01 14.10 -11.57
N PRO A 285 8.82 15.10 -11.19
CA PRO A 285 8.51 15.94 -10.03
C PRO A 285 7.35 16.91 -10.29
N MET A 286 7.22 17.42 -11.52
CA MET A 286 6.28 18.49 -11.86
C MET A 286 4.80 18.10 -11.77
N PRO A 287 4.33 16.94 -12.26
CA PRO A 287 2.89 16.68 -12.38
C PRO A 287 2.17 16.68 -11.02
N LEU A 288 2.72 15.93 -10.06
CA LEU A 288 2.15 15.88 -8.71
C LEU A 288 2.27 17.24 -8.01
N PHE A 289 3.39 17.94 -8.20
CA PHE A 289 3.60 19.27 -7.62
C PHE A 289 2.57 20.30 -8.13
N LEU A 290 2.30 20.34 -9.43
CA LEU A 290 1.33 21.27 -10.02
C LEU A 290 -0.11 20.93 -9.62
N LEU A 291 -0.48 19.64 -9.56
CA LEU A 291 -1.77 19.24 -9.03
C LEU A 291 -1.95 19.71 -7.58
N TRP A 292 -0.91 19.60 -6.75
CA TRP A 292 -0.93 20.08 -5.38
C TRP A 292 -1.05 21.61 -5.28
N ARG A 293 -0.36 22.36 -6.15
CA ARG A 293 -0.61 23.80 -6.30
C ARG A 293 -2.06 24.06 -6.69
N GLY A 294 -2.63 23.24 -7.57
CA GLY A 294 -4.05 23.28 -7.93
C GLY A 294 -4.98 23.10 -6.72
N VAL A 295 -4.68 22.16 -5.82
CA VAL A 295 -5.43 21.98 -4.57
C VAL A 295 -5.36 23.25 -3.71
N VAL A 296 -4.18 23.85 -3.55
CA VAL A 296 -4.03 25.12 -2.80
C VAL A 296 -4.80 26.26 -3.46
N HIS A 297 -4.74 26.41 -4.78
CA HIS A 297 -5.54 27.41 -5.49
C HIS A 297 -7.05 27.17 -5.32
N THR A 298 -7.47 25.91 -5.23
CA THR A 298 -8.87 25.54 -4.94
C THR A 298 -9.26 26.00 -3.54
N THR A 299 -8.44 25.77 -2.51
CA THR A 299 -8.74 26.21 -1.13
C THR A 299 -8.78 27.73 -1.02
N LEU A 300 -7.94 28.45 -1.77
CA LEU A 300 -7.96 29.92 -1.81
C LEU A 300 -9.21 30.47 -2.51
N ARG A 301 -9.70 29.78 -3.55
CA ARG A 301 -10.90 30.16 -4.30
C ARG A 301 -12.19 29.85 -3.54
N TYR A 302 -12.17 28.87 -2.64
CA TYR A 302 -13.31 28.44 -1.81
C TYR A 302 -12.94 28.48 -0.31
N PRO A 303 -12.68 29.67 0.26
CA PRO A 303 -12.13 29.83 1.61
C PRO A 303 -13.08 29.41 2.75
N GLU A 304 -14.37 29.17 2.45
CA GLU A 304 -15.35 28.63 3.39
C GLU A 304 -15.02 27.20 3.84
N HIS A 305 -14.20 26.48 3.06
CA HIS A 305 -13.77 25.13 3.38
C HIS A 305 -12.47 25.16 4.21
N LYS A 306 -12.56 24.69 5.45
CA LYS A 306 -11.47 24.67 6.44
C LYS A 306 -10.69 23.37 6.45
N TYR A 307 -11.24 22.31 5.87
CA TYR A 307 -10.68 20.96 5.94
C TYR A 307 -10.46 20.36 4.56
N LEU A 308 -9.42 19.54 4.43
CA LEU A 308 -9.25 18.62 3.31
C LEU A 308 -9.45 17.21 3.85
N ILE A 309 -10.37 16.46 3.27
CA ILE A 309 -10.66 15.08 3.65
C ILE A 309 -10.59 14.19 2.42
N GLY A 310 -10.34 12.90 2.60
CA GLY A 310 -10.28 11.98 1.47
C GLY A 310 -9.86 10.59 1.87
N GLY A 311 -10.19 9.63 1.02
CA GLY A 311 -9.74 8.24 1.16
C GLY A 311 -8.46 8.00 0.39
N VAL A 312 -7.53 7.24 0.98
CA VAL A 312 -6.35 6.74 0.27
C VAL A 312 -6.38 5.23 0.24
N SER A 313 -6.16 4.66 -0.95
CA SER A 313 -6.14 3.22 -1.14
C SER A 313 -4.80 2.59 -0.77
N ILE A 314 -4.85 1.38 -0.24
CA ILE A 314 -3.72 0.45 -0.19
C ILE A 314 -4.01 -0.66 -1.20
N SER A 315 -3.17 -0.79 -2.21
CA SER A 315 -3.37 -1.73 -3.32
C SER A 315 -3.59 -3.17 -2.88
N ASN A 316 -4.39 -3.89 -3.65
CA ASN A 316 -4.58 -5.34 -3.47
C ASN A 316 -3.38 -6.19 -3.87
N GLN A 317 -2.34 -5.59 -4.46
CA GLN A 317 -1.07 -6.26 -4.72
C GLN A 317 -0.29 -6.52 -3.43
N PHE A 318 -0.50 -5.72 -2.38
CA PHE A 318 0.10 -5.96 -1.06
C PHE A 318 -0.47 -7.21 -0.40
N SER A 319 0.42 -7.98 0.24
CA SER A 319 0.01 -9.06 1.13
C SER A 319 -0.86 -8.56 2.31
N ASN A 320 -1.73 -9.41 2.82
CA ASN A 320 -2.55 -9.06 4.01
C ASN A 320 -1.70 -8.75 5.24
N PHE A 321 -0.52 -9.36 5.34
CA PHE A 321 0.44 -9.08 6.40
C PHE A 321 0.95 -7.63 6.29
N SER A 322 1.45 -7.22 5.12
CA SER A 322 1.93 -5.85 4.93
C SER A 322 0.81 -4.82 5.03
N LYS A 323 -0.40 -5.11 4.55
CA LYS A 323 -1.59 -4.26 4.80
C LYS A 323 -1.84 -4.07 6.28
N SER A 324 -1.76 -5.16 7.08
CA SER A 324 -1.93 -5.11 8.53
C SER A 324 -0.85 -4.26 9.19
N LEU A 325 0.42 -4.42 8.78
CA LEU A 325 1.52 -3.59 9.25
C LEU A 325 1.32 -2.11 8.92
N MET A 326 0.89 -1.80 7.69
CA MET A 326 0.64 -0.42 7.25
C MET A 326 -0.46 0.22 8.09
N ILE A 327 -1.57 -0.49 8.32
CA ILE A 327 -2.67 0.02 9.14
C ILE A 327 -2.21 0.24 10.59
N GLU A 328 -1.50 -0.71 11.19
CA GLU A 328 -1.02 -0.59 12.59
C GLU A 328 -0.05 0.58 12.75
N PHE A 329 0.93 0.69 11.84
CA PHE A 329 1.89 1.79 11.84
C PHE A 329 1.17 3.15 11.70
N MET A 330 0.22 3.25 10.78
CA MET A 330 -0.54 4.48 10.57
C MET A 330 -1.39 4.84 11.78
N LYS A 331 -2.08 3.87 12.39
CA LYS A 331 -2.90 4.08 13.59
C LYS A 331 -2.07 4.50 14.80
N SER A 332 -0.88 3.95 14.96
CA SER A 332 -0.06 4.23 16.15
C SER A 332 0.59 5.61 16.11
N ASN A 333 0.86 6.14 14.91
CA ASN A 333 1.64 7.37 14.74
C ASN A 333 0.83 8.58 14.26
N TYR A 334 -0.28 8.37 13.55
CA TYR A 334 -1.00 9.44 12.86
C TYR A 334 -2.51 9.46 13.13
N TYR A 335 -3.01 8.62 14.04
CA TYR A 335 -4.44 8.53 14.33
C TYR A 335 -4.97 9.74 15.06
N ASP A 336 -6.16 10.21 14.66
CA ASP A 336 -6.91 11.23 15.37
C ASP A 336 -8.11 10.59 16.09
N PRO A 337 -8.00 10.32 17.41
CA PRO A 337 -9.08 9.69 18.15
C PRO A 337 -10.32 10.58 18.28
N TYR A 338 -10.17 11.91 18.20
CA TYR A 338 -11.27 12.85 18.39
C TYR A 338 -12.24 12.84 17.22
N VAL A 339 -11.70 12.77 15.99
CA VAL A 339 -12.52 12.64 14.78
C VAL A 339 -12.95 11.20 14.58
N ALA A 340 -12.06 10.23 14.85
CA ALA A 340 -12.30 8.84 14.52
C ALA A 340 -13.47 8.19 15.28
N GLN A 341 -13.78 8.64 16.49
CA GLN A 341 -14.93 8.13 17.25
C GLN A 341 -16.29 8.33 16.53
N TYR A 342 -16.36 9.29 15.61
CA TYR A 342 -17.57 9.64 14.85
C TYR A 342 -17.58 9.03 13.44
N ILE A 343 -16.63 8.16 13.11
CA ILE A 343 -16.49 7.56 11.77
C ILE A 343 -16.44 6.04 11.91
N LYS A 344 -17.41 5.34 11.31
CA LYS A 344 -17.50 3.88 11.34
C LYS A 344 -17.31 3.30 9.94
N PRO A 345 -16.35 2.38 9.71
CA PRO A 345 -16.18 1.76 8.40
C PRO A 345 -17.39 0.88 8.07
N GLN A 346 -17.94 1.01 6.85
CA GLN A 346 -19.00 0.10 6.39
C GLN A 346 -18.48 -1.34 6.25
N LYS A 347 -17.21 -1.48 5.85
CA LYS A 347 -16.54 -2.77 5.75
C LYS A 347 -15.13 -2.69 6.33
N GLU A 348 -15.01 -3.09 7.58
CA GLU A 348 -13.75 -3.04 8.31
C GLU A 348 -12.74 -4.10 7.82
N PHE A 349 -11.50 -3.68 7.58
CA PHE A 349 -10.38 -4.60 7.40
C PHE A 349 -9.91 -5.12 8.77
N LYS A 350 -9.89 -6.45 8.93
CA LYS A 350 -9.44 -7.08 10.18
C LYS A 350 -7.92 -7.27 10.18
N VAL A 351 -7.23 -6.44 10.95
CA VAL A 351 -5.78 -6.52 11.19
C VAL A 351 -5.47 -7.84 11.90
N LYS A 352 -4.49 -8.58 11.37
CA LYS A 352 -4.02 -9.85 11.95
C LYS A 352 -2.51 -9.81 12.10
N LEU A 353 -2.05 -9.40 13.27
CA LEU A 353 -0.64 -9.35 13.66
C LEU A 353 -0.49 -10.00 15.03
N SER A 354 0.62 -10.71 15.25
CA SER A 354 1.00 -11.13 16.59
C SER A 354 1.66 -9.97 17.34
N ASP A 355 1.67 -9.99 18.68
CA ASP A 355 2.32 -8.95 19.48
C ASP A 355 3.80 -8.79 19.12
N ALA A 356 4.49 -9.92 18.89
CA ALA A 356 5.87 -9.92 18.44
C ALA A 356 6.09 -9.24 17.07
N ASP A 357 5.12 -9.32 16.16
CA ASP A 357 5.17 -8.61 14.87
C ASP A 357 5.01 -7.10 15.07
N LYS A 358 4.14 -6.69 16.00
CA LYS A 358 3.91 -5.28 16.34
C LYS A 358 5.14 -4.64 16.95
N ASP A 359 5.69 -5.26 18.00
CA ASP A 359 6.88 -4.77 18.71
C ASP A 359 8.04 -4.57 17.75
N PHE A 360 8.20 -5.49 16.78
CA PHE A 360 9.21 -5.33 15.74
C PHE A 360 9.11 -4.02 14.98
N VAL A 361 7.90 -3.73 14.51
CA VAL A 361 7.68 -2.62 13.61
C VAL A 361 7.91 -1.34 14.38
N PHE A 362 7.49 -1.28 15.65
CA PHE A 362 7.76 -0.15 16.51
C PHE A 362 9.26 0.05 16.77
N ASP A 363 9.98 -1.00 17.16
CA ASP A 363 11.41 -0.92 17.50
C ASP A 363 12.28 -0.55 16.30
N GLU A 364 12.02 -1.16 15.14
CA GLU A 364 12.84 -0.96 13.94
C GLU A 364 12.56 0.37 13.26
N THR A 365 11.28 0.76 13.19
CA THR A 365 10.91 1.99 12.49
C THR A 365 11.08 3.22 13.36
N LYS A 366 10.97 3.09 14.69
CA LYS A 366 11.04 4.21 15.64
C LYS A 366 10.14 5.38 15.23
N ALA A 367 8.91 5.07 14.81
CA ALA A 367 7.94 6.04 14.26
C ALA A 367 8.36 6.77 12.97
N ASP A 368 9.45 6.37 12.31
CA ASP A 368 9.92 6.97 11.05
C ASP A 368 9.27 6.30 9.83
N LEU A 369 8.48 7.07 9.10
CA LEU A 369 7.78 6.64 7.89
C LEU A 369 8.71 6.16 6.77
N ASN A 370 9.92 6.74 6.65
CA ASN A 370 10.89 6.31 5.64
C ASN A 370 11.54 4.98 6.03
N LYS A 371 11.81 4.75 7.33
CA LYS A 371 12.26 3.44 7.81
C LYS A 371 11.16 2.39 7.58
N PHE A 372 9.91 2.73 7.86
CA PHE A 372 8.78 1.85 7.60
C PHE A 372 8.59 1.55 6.09
N ASP A 373 8.76 2.54 5.21
CA ASP A 373 8.73 2.31 3.76
C ASP A 373 9.78 1.31 3.28
N LYS A 374 11.01 1.43 3.81
CA LYS A 374 12.09 0.47 3.52
C LYS A 374 11.74 -0.93 4.01
N LEU A 375 11.15 -1.04 5.20
CA LEU A 375 10.68 -2.33 5.73
C LEU A 375 9.63 -2.96 4.80
N ILE A 376 8.64 -2.20 4.34
CA ILE A 376 7.62 -2.71 3.40
C ILE A 376 8.25 -3.14 2.07
N ASP A 377 9.19 -2.36 1.54
CA ASP A 377 9.95 -2.65 0.31
C ASP A 377 10.85 -3.90 0.44
N GLU A 378 11.29 -4.25 1.64
CA GLU A 378 12.00 -5.52 1.93
C GLU A 378 11.03 -6.71 2.02
N LEU A 379 9.85 -6.47 2.58
CA LEU A 379 8.85 -7.51 2.81
C LEU A 379 8.11 -7.87 1.55
N GLU A 380 7.69 -6.96 0.70
CA GLU A 380 6.86 -7.30 -0.47
C GLU A 380 7.70 -7.85 -1.65
N PRO A 381 7.16 -8.79 -2.44
CA PRO A 381 7.81 -9.21 -3.68
C PRO A 381 7.68 -8.11 -4.73
N GLY A 382 8.79 -7.76 -5.39
CA GLY A 382 8.84 -6.65 -6.34
C GLY A 382 9.14 -5.31 -5.67
N SER A 383 9.06 -4.22 -6.43
CA SER A 383 9.33 -2.85 -5.95
C SER A 383 8.07 -2.15 -5.39
N LEU A 384 7.26 -2.89 -4.62
CA LEU A 384 6.07 -2.35 -3.97
C LEU A 384 6.47 -1.52 -2.75
N ARG A 385 6.08 -0.25 -2.75
CA ARG A 385 6.36 0.73 -1.69
C ARG A 385 5.09 1.39 -1.19
N LEU A 386 5.17 2.01 -0.02
CA LEU A 386 4.05 2.81 0.50
C LEU A 386 3.57 3.81 -0.57
N PRO A 387 2.25 3.90 -0.83
CA PRO A 387 1.69 4.83 -1.79
C PRO A 387 2.24 6.25 -1.58
N VAL A 388 2.71 6.87 -2.67
CA VAL A 388 3.37 8.18 -2.61
C VAL A 388 2.48 9.23 -1.97
N LEU A 389 1.17 9.19 -2.24
CA LEU A 389 0.20 10.13 -1.67
C LEU A 389 0.12 10.05 -0.14
N ILE A 390 0.14 8.85 0.45
CA ILE A 390 0.17 8.67 1.91
C ILE A 390 1.35 9.45 2.51
N LYS A 391 2.55 9.25 1.95
CA LYS A 391 3.76 9.96 2.42
C LYS A 391 3.65 11.46 2.28
N LYS A 392 3.04 11.94 1.20
CA LYS A 392 2.89 13.37 0.94
C LYS A 392 1.89 14.01 1.89
N TYR A 393 0.76 13.36 2.15
CA TYR A 393 -0.26 13.87 3.09
C TYR A 393 0.26 13.90 4.54
N ILE A 394 0.93 12.84 5.00
CA ILE A 394 1.52 12.81 6.34
C ILE A 394 2.53 13.95 6.53
N LYS A 395 3.35 14.24 5.51
CA LYS A 395 4.29 15.39 5.55
C LYS A 395 3.59 16.76 5.65
N GLN A 396 2.29 16.83 5.36
CA GLN A 396 1.45 18.00 5.59
C GLN A 396 0.63 17.91 6.88
N ASN A 397 1.05 17.07 7.82
CA ASN A 397 0.35 16.82 9.09
C ASN A 397 -1.06 16.23 8.93
N ALA A 398 -1.35 15.55 7.81
CA ALA A 398 -2.60 14.80 7.69
C ALA A 398 -2.69 13.73 8.79
N LYS A 399 -3.90 13.60 9.35
CA LYS A 399 -4.24 12.56 10.32
C LYS A 399 -5.01 11.43 9.64
N VAL A 400 -4.96 10.25 10.24
CA VAL A 400 -5.75 9.09 9.81
C VAL A 400 -6.86 8.80 10.80
N VAL A 401 -7.91 8.18 10.27
CA VAL A 401 -9.10 7.71 10.99
C VAL A 401 -9.33 6.25 10.66
#